data_AF-A0A328W6F9-F1
#
_entry.id   AF-A0A328W6F9-F1
#
_cell.length_a   1.000
_cell.length_b   1.000
_cell.length_c   1.000
_cell.angle_alpha   90.00
_cell.angle_beta   90.00
_cell.angle_gamma   90.00
#
_symmetry.space_group_name_H-M   'P 1'
#
loop_
_entity.id
_entity.type
_entity.pdbx_description
1 polymer ?
#
loop_
_entity_poly.entity_id
_entity_poly.type
_entity_poly.pdbx_seq_one_letter_code
_entity_poly.pdbx_strand_id
1 'polypeptide(L)' 'MKKVVLTKTDDETDFYQAIMEHKETLIHIAYSYLRNRYDALEAVQEMTCRAWVKRSTLKEAKAFKAWIIRA' A
#
# COMPACT_ATOMS: atom_id res chain seq x y z
N MET A 1 24.55 13.37 -3.78
CA MET A 1 23.90 12.65 -4.90
C MET A 1 24.23 11.18 -4.77
N LYS A 2 23.33 10.36 -4.23
CA LYS A 2 23.52 8.90 -4.20
C LYS A 2 22.96 8.32 -5.50
N LYS A 3 23.83 7.80 -6.36
CA LYS A 3 23.43 6.87 -7.42
C LYS A 3 22.96 5.60 -6.69
N VAL A 4 21.65 5.45 -6.53
CA VAL A 4 21.08 4.19 -6.05
C VAL A 4 20.80 3.36 -7.29
N VAL A 5 21.61 2.33 -7.48
CA VAL A 5 21.33 1.28 -8.47
C VAL A 5 20.28 0.38 -7.82
N LEU A 6 19.02 0.56 -8.20
CA LEU A 6 17.88 -0.19 -7.68
C LEU A 6 17.92 -1.62 -8.24
N THR A 7 18.35 -2.58 -7.43
CA THR A 7 18.11 -4.00 -7.67
C THR A 7 16.71 -4.37 -7.17
N LYS A 8 16.13 -5.45 -7.69
CA LYS A 8 14.73 -5.90 -7.49
C LYS A 8 14.21 -5.88 -6.03
N THR A 9 15.10 -5.97 -5.05
CA THR A 9 14.87 -5.86 -3.60
C THR A 9 14.48 -4.46 -3.11
N ASP A 10 14.79 -3.38 -3.85
CA ASP A 10 14.44 -2.02 -3.45
C ASP A 10 12.96 -1.72 -3.72
N ASP A 11 12.38 -2.26 -4.80
CA ASP A 11 10.95 -2.11 -5.14
C ASP A 11 10.04 -2.71 -4.06
N GLU A 12 10.40 -3.89 -3.55
CA GLU A 12 9.67 -4.54 -2.43
C GLU A 12 9.78 -3.71 -1.14
N THR A 13 10.97 -3.20 -0.84
CA THR A 13 11.23 -2.43 0.37
C THR A 13 10.50 -1.08 0.32
N ASP A 14 10.60 -0.36 -0.79
CA ASP A 14 9.95 0.93 -1.01
C ASP A 14 8.42 0.80 -0.94
N PHE A 15 7.87 -0.24 -1.57
CA PHE A 15 6.43 -0.51 -1.51
C PHE A 15 5.98 -0.82 -0.08
N TYR A 16 6.72 -1.68 0.63
CA TYR A 16 6.43 -1.99 2.03
C TYR A 16 6.43 -0.74 2.90
N GLN A 17 7.43 0.14 2.76
CA GLN A 17 7.50 1.39 3.52
C GLN A 17 6.31 2.31 3.19
N ALA A 18 5.94 2.43 1.91
CA ALA A 18 4.80 3.24 1.49
C ALA A 18 3.46 2.72 2.05
N ILE A 19 3.27 1.40 2.13
CA ILE A 19 2.11 0.79 2.79
C ILE A 19 2.12 1.08 4.29
N MET A 20 3.27 0.90 4.94
CA MET A 20 3.40 1.10 6.39
C MET A 20 3.14 2.54 6.80
N GLU A 21 3.55 3.52 5.99
CA GLU A 21 3.24 4.94 6.19
C GLU A 21 1.73 5.22 6.23
N HIS A 22 0.93 4.43 5.52
CA HIS A 22 -0.53 4.63 5.42
C HIS A 22 -1.36 3.60 6.18
N LYS A 23 -0.74 2.60 6.81
CA LYS A 23 -1.40 1.47 7.48
C LYS A 23 -2.53 1.90 8.42
N GLU A 24 -2.30 2.87 9.29
CA GLU A 24 -3.31 3.33 10.25
C GLU A 24 -4.53 3.95 9.54
N THR A 25 -4.29 4.76 8.51
CA THR A 25 -5.37 5.36 7.71
C THR A 25 -6.18 4.27 6.99
N LEU A 26 -5.50 3.28 6.40
CA LEU A 26 -6.14 2.19 5.66
C LEU A 26 -6.99 1.32 6.59
N ILE A 27 -6.48 0.97 7.77
CA ILE A 27 -7.23 0.24 8.80
C ILE A 27 -8.42 1.05 9.30
N HIS A 28 -8.26 2.35 9.54
CA HIS A 28 -9.35 3.21 10.00
C HIS A 28 -10.47 3.30 8.95
N ILE A 29 -10.12 3.45 7.67
CA ILE A 29 -11.08 3.43 6.57
C ILE A 29 -11.78 2.08 6.51
N ALA A 30 -11.06 0.96 6.49
CA ALA A 30 -11.68 -0.37 6.43
C ALA A 30 -12.62 -0.62 7.63
N TYR A 31 -12.21 -0.21 8.83
CA TYR A 31 -13.03 -0.35 10.03
C TYR A 31 -14.28 0.53 10.03
N SER A 32 -14.26 1.71 9.40
CA SER A 32 -15.44 2.57 9.32
C SER A 32 -16.59 1.91 8.53
N TYR A 33 -16.25 1.09 7.53
CA TYR A 33 -17.22 0.30 6.76
C TYR A 33 -17.58 -1.03 7.40
N LEU A 34 -16.60 -1.79 7.90
CA LEU A 34 -16.80 -3.18 8.33
C LEU A 34 -17.18 -3.30 9.81
N ARG A 35 -16.81 -2.32 10.64
CA ARG A 35 -17.09 -2.28 12.09
C ARG A 35 -16.62 -3.53 12.86
N ASN A 36 -15.70 -4.29 12.26
CA ASN A 36 -15.06 -5.46 12.82
C ASN A 36 -13.55 -5.36 12.55
N ARG A 37 -12.75 -5.57 13.59
CA ARG A 37 -11.29 -5.45 13.52
C ARG A 37 -10.64 -6.53 12.65
N TYR A 38 -11.14 -7.76 12.70
CA TYR A 38 -10.62 -8.87 11.90
C TYR A 38 -10.93 -8.63 10.42
N ASP A 39 -12.19 -8.32 10.09
CA ASP A 39 -12.58 -8.06 8.70
C ASP A 39 -11.84 -6.84 8.13
N ALA A 40 -11.62 -5.79 8.93
CA ALA A 40 -10.83 -4.64 8.51
C ALA A 40 -9.37 -4.99 8.24
N LEU A 41 -8.77 -5.86 9.05
CA LEU A 41 -7.40 -6.31 8.87
C LEU A 41 -7.28 -7.18 7.61
N GLU A 42 -8.22 -8.10 7.38
CA GLU A 42 -8.27 -8.93 6.17
C GLU A 42 -8.47 -8.08 4.91
N ALA A 43 -9.38 -7.10 4.94
CA ALA A 43 -9.59 -6.19 3.82
C ALA A 43 -8.32 -5.39 3.46
N VAL A 44 -7.57 -4.91 4.46
CA VAL A 44 -6.30 -4.20 4.24
C VAL A 44 -5.22 -5.13 3.70
N GLN A 45 -5.13 -6.37 4.18
CA GLN A 45 -4.18 -7.37 3.66
C GLN A 45 -4.46 -7.70 2.20
N GLU A 46 -5.70 -8.05 1.85
CA GLU A 46 -6.10 -8.38 0.49
C GLU A 46 -5.87 -7.21 -0.48
N MET A 47 -6.25 -6.00 -0.08
CA MET A 47 -5.97 -4.79 -0.86
C MET A 47 -4.46 -4.57 -1.07
N THR A 48 -3.64 -4.80 -0.04
CA THR A 48 -2.17 -4.69 -0.16
C THR A 48 -1.62 -5.71 -1.16
N CYS A 49 -2.10 -6.96 -1.13
CA CYS A 49 -1.72 -7.99 -2.09
C CYS A 49 -2.13 -7.61 -3.52
N ARG A 50 -3.37 -7.14 -3.72
CA ARG A 50 -3.85 -6.68 -5.03
C ARG A 50 -3.06 -5.48 -5.55
N ALA A 51 -2.74 -4.54 -4.68
CA ALA A 51 -1.93 -3.38 -5.00
C ALA A 51 -0.53 -3.80 -5.44
N TRP A 52 0.10 -4.75 -4.76
CA TRP A 52 1.41 -5.28 -5.15
C TRP A 52 1.41 -5.84 -6.58
N VAL A 53 0.39 -6.61 -6.95
CA VAL A 53 0.23 -7.15 -8.31
C VAL A 53 0.04 -6.04 -9.35
N LYS A 54 -0.69 -4.98 -9.00
CA LYS A 54 -1.00 -3.85 -9.89
C LYS A 54 -0.01 -2.68 -9.81
N ARG A 55 1.06 -2.76 -9.02
CA ARG A 55 1.94 -1.61 -8.70
C ARG A 55 2.56 -0.93 -9.92
N SER A 56 2.76 -1.67 -11.01
CA SER A 56 3.21 -1.13 -12.30
C SER A 56 2.24 -0.12 -12.93
N THR A 57 0.99 -0.04 -12.46
CA THR A 57 0.00 0.95 -12.88
C THR A 57 0.14 2.29 -12.16
N LEU A 58 0.92 2.34 -11.07
CA LEU A 58 1.21 3.57 -10.36
C LEU A 58 2.19 4.41 -11.19
N LYS A 59 1.70 5.55 -11.68
CA LYS A 59 2.50 6.43 -12.55
C LYS A 59 3.44 7.36 -11.78
N GLU A 60 3.03 7.77 -10.58
CA GLU A 60 3.74 8.76 -9.78
C GLU A 60 3.71 8.40 -8.29
N ALA A 61 4.88 8.39 -7.63
CA ALA A 61 4.99 8.08 -6.20
C ALA A 61 4.12 9.01 -5.32
N LYS A 62 3.97 10.29 -5.70
CA LYS A 62 3.13 11.26 -4.99
C LYS A 62 1.64 10.90 -4.99
N ALA A 63 1.20 10.08 -5.95
CA ALA A 63 -0.19 9.64 -6.06
C ALA A 63 -0.48 8.37 -5.25
N PHE A 64 0.52 7.78 -4.57
CA PHE A 64 0.41 6.49 -3.89
C PHE A 64 -0.81 6.41 -2.97
N LYS A 65 -1.00 7.39 -2.07
CA LYS A 65 -2.14 7.43 -1.13
C LYS A 65 -3.50 7.33 -1.83
N ALA A 66 -3.73 8.10 -2.90
CA ALA A 66 -5.00 8.08 -3.61
C ALA A 66 -5.14 6.83 -4.50
N TRP A 67 -4.04 6.23 -4.93
CA TRP A 67 -4.02 5.01 -5.72
C TRP A 67 -4.27 3.78 -4.84
N ILE A 68 -3.62 3.65 -3.69
CA ILE A 68 -3.73 2.49 -2.79
C ILE A 68 -5.13 2.34 -2.20
N ILE A 69 -5.80 3.45 -1.89
CA ILE A 69 -7.20 3.43 -1.42
C ILE A 69 -8.17 2.83 -2.46
N ARG A 70 -7.78 2.78 -3.75
CA ARG A 70 -8.60 2.28 -4.87
C ARG A 70 -8.15 0.92 -5.43
N ALA A 71 -7.07 0.32 -4.92
CA ALA A 71 -6.37 -0.81 -5.55
C ALA A 71 -7.16 -2.15 -5.50
#